data_AF-A0ABD3TI16-F1
#
_entry.id   AF-A0ABD3TI16-F1
#
_cell.length_a   1.000
_cell.length_b   1.000
_cell.length_c   1.000
_cell.angle_alpha   90.00
_cell.angle_beta   90.00
_cell.angle_gamma   90.00
#
_symmetry.space_group_name_H-M   'P 1'
#
loop_
_entity.id
_entity.type
_entity.pdbx_description
1 polymer ?
#
loop_
_entity_poly.entity_id
_entity_poly.type
_entity_poly.pdbx_seq_one_letter_code
_entity_poly.pdbx_strand_id
1 'polypeptide(L)'
;MARCDIVIACLFSTVFLLVDITSGGQSNELTVEEDGMKASLKFIINHPLNKNRPASFLLGSPLTYEEAFFTLQPALDKIDRLHVEQIIQLYEYTDGINSSLAGDFPPNDLWLIPGYYLMSLKEAVDTALTMRRVSAVWNSSWLPVFSSGAGDFIVFDLNNGRIFEIVAKESLVWEVAANIEEFVRQSAHNLQSGMIFIGEDGLMDETIADDRVLNKEDPIVQKTGERFSLQIGHIFHRIYIARSVETRPVSETNIDKDVAQPRLVFNCGNMPNVCANIRNAINNNRKTRNLQRITSRSQIRRNRRASCGRLRCPRGQSCDEYPFASTSQGGRGATIRCVPAAENNSQGGQLNGFYRRYRLGNNSWFRQTYP
;
A
#
# COMPACT_ATOMS: atom_id res chain seq x y z
N MET A 1 6.51 -50.39 -53.84
CA MET A 1 5.53 -49.74 -52.95
C MET A 1 5.90 -50.17 -51.52
N ALA A 2 6.69 -49.35 -50.84
CA ALA A 2 6.28 -48.53 -49.67
C ALA A 2 6.04 -49.41 -48.43
N ARG A 3 7.04 -49.59 -47.55
CA ARG A 3 7.44 -48.73 -46.39
C ARG A 3 6.42 -48.87 -45.24
N CYS A 4 6.78 -48.94 -43.95
CA CYS A 4 8.04 -48.68 -43.25
C CYS A 4 7.89 -49.25 -41.83
N ASP A 5 8.99 -49.75 -41.27
CA ASP A 5 9.13 -50.11 -39.87
C ASP A 5 10.30 -49.32 -39.24
N ILE A 6 10.10 -48.94 -37.97
CA ILE A 6 11.11 -48.86 -36.90
C ILE A 6 12.07 -47.62 -36.84
N VAL A 7 11.73 -46.67 -35.95
CA VAL A 7 12.38 -46.36 -34.64
C VAL A 7 13.89 -45.95 -34.55
N ILE A 8 14.12 -44.91 -33.71
CA ILE A 8 15.29 -44.54 -32.86
C ILE A 8 16.34 -43.50 -33.35
N ALA A 9 16.64 -42.62 -32.37
CA ALA A 9 17.91 -41.94 -32.01
C ALA A 9 18.19 -40.48 -32.44
N CYS A 10 18.31 -39.66 -31.39
CA CYS A 10 19.02 -38.40 -31.25
C CYS A 10 20.43 -38.40 -31.86
N LEU A 11 20.84 -37.27 -32.44
CA LEU A 11 22.24 -36.88 -32.54
C LEU A 11 22.38 -35.35 -32.35
N PHE A 12 23.13 -35.00 -31.30
CA PHE A 12 23.72 -33.69 -31.05
C PHE A 12 24.66 -33.31 -32.21
N SER A 13 24.65 -32.03 -32.62
CA SER A 13 25.69 -31.49 -33.50
C SER A 13 26.41 -30.35 -32.80
N THR A 14 27.67 -30.61 -32.49
CA THR A 14 28.68 -29.68 -31.99
C THR A 14 29.23 -28.89 -33.19
N VAL A 15 29.24 -27.57 -33.12
CA VAL A 15 30.05 -26.73 -34.02
C VAL A 15 30.98 -25.88 -33.15
N PHE A 16 32.27 -26.22 -33.20
CA PHE A 16 33.38 -25.35 -32.86
C PHE A 16 33.70 -24.49 -34.08
N LEU A 17 33.92 -23.17 -33.91
CA LEU A 17 35.05 -22.51 -34.57
C LEU A 17 35.36 -21.12 -33.95
N LEU A 18 36.62 -21.03 -33.49
CA LEU A 18 37.56 -19.91 -33.46
C LEU A 18 37.26 -18.63 -32.65
N VAL A 19 38.13 -18.49 -31.65
CA VAL A 19 38.52 -17.31 -30.90
C VAL A 19 39.27 -16.33 -31.81
N ASP A 20 38.91 -15.04 -31.75
CA ASP A 20 39.79 -13.93 -32.12
C ASP A 20 39.98 -13.03 -30.90
N ILE A 21 41.22 -12.89 -30.44
CA ILE A 21 41.63 -12.05 -29.30
C ILE A 21 42.24 -10.80 -29.89
N THR A 22 41.52 -9.67 -29.81
CA THR A 22 42.16 -8.35 -29.84
C THR A 22 41.51 -7.43 -28.80
N SER A 23 42.38 -6.89 -27.97
CA SER A 23 42.19 -5.99 -26.84
C SER A 23 41.38 -4.73 -27.12
N GLY A 24 40.50 -4.35 -26.18
CA GLY A 24 40.05 -2.97 -26.03
C GLY A 24 38.70 -2.80 -25.31
N GLY A 25 38.75 -2.49 -24.00
CA GLY A 25 37.69 -1.76 -23.27
C GLY A 25 36.31 -2.40 -23.18
N GLN A 26 36.05 -3.18 -22.13
CA GLN A 26 34.70 -3.60 -21.77
C GLN A 26 33.86 -2.40 -21.30
N SER A 27 32.97 -1.91 -22.15
CA SER A 27 31.63 -1.50 -21.70
C SER A 27 30.73 -2.73 -21.78
N ASN A 28 30.33 -3.28 -20.64
CA ASN A 28 29.30 -4.32 -20.58
C ASN A 28 27.96 -3.71 -21.05
N GLU A 29 27.76 -3.76 -22.36
CA GLU A 29 26.45 -3.60 -22.98
C GLU A 29 25.74 -4.95 -22.80
N LEU A 30 24.92 -5.05 -21.75
CA LEU A 30 24.07 -6.20 -21.52
C LEU A 30 23.06 -6.31 -22.67
N THR A 31 23.25 -7.34 -23.49
CA THR A 31 22.31 -7.76 -24.53
C THR A 31 20.96 -8.12 -23.89
N VAL A 32 19.94 -7.38 -24.30
CA VAL A 32 18.53 -7.48 -23.91
C VAL A 32 17.91 -8.71 -24.58
N GLU A 33 17.67 -9.79 -23.83
CA GLU A 33 16.60 -10.80 -24.08
C GLU A 33 16.50 -11.90 -22.98
N GLU A 34 16.67 -11.57 -21.70
CA GLU A 34 16.29 -12.46 -20.58
C GLU A 34 15.08 -11.87 -19.83
N ASP A 35 13.99 -12.65 -19.72
CA ASP A 35 12.74 -12.44 -18.96
C ASP A 35 12.59 -11.05 -18.30
N GLY A 36 11.87 -10.15 -18.98
CA GLY A 36 11.75 -8.73 -18.58
C GLY A 36 11.31 -8.51 -17.13
N MET A 37 10.41 -9.35 -16.60
CA MET A 37 9.99 -9.29 -15.20
C MET A 37 11.07 -9.80 -14.22
N LYS A 38 11.69 -10.95 -14.50
CA LYS A 38 12.71 -11.55 -13.61
C LYS A 38 13.96 -10.68 -13.54
N ALA A 39 14.43 -10.18 -14.69
CA ALA A 39 15.57 -9.28 -14.75
C ALA A 39 15.32 -7.99 -13.95
N SER A 40 14.11 -7.42 -14.07
CA SER A 40 13.72 -6.21 -13.35
C SER A 40 13.59 -6.45 -11.84
N LEU A 41 12.96 -7.55 -11.42
CA LEU A 41 12.86 -7.90 -10.01
C LEU A 41 14.24 -8.17 -9.39
N LYS A 42 15.10 -8.89 -10.11
CA LYS A 42 16.50 -9.10 -9.73
C LYS A 42 17.24 -7.80 -9.56
N PHE A 43 17.03 -6.83 -10.46
CA PHE A 43 17.61 -5.50 -10.34
C PHE A 43 17.12 -4.77 -9.08
N ILE A 44 15.81 -4.71 -8.84
CA ILE A 44 15.22 -4.07 -7.65
C ILE A 44 15.85 -4.66 -6.38
N ILE A 45 15.83 -5.98 -6.24
CA ILE A 45 16.33 -6.67 -5.04
C ILE A 45 17.83 -6.43 -4.83
N ASN A 46 18.62 -6.43 -5.91
CA ASN A 46 20.07 -6.25 -5.85
C ASN A 46 20.53 -4.79 -5.94
N HIS A 47 19.61 -3.84 -6.02
CA HIS A 47 19.93 -2.43 -6.14
C HIS A 47 20.77 -2.00 -4.91
N PRO A 48 21.82 -1.16 -5.08
CA PRO A 48 22.67 -0.76 -3.97
C PRO A 48 21.91 -0.15 -2.78
N LEU A 49 20.84 0.60 -3.05
CA LEU A 49 19.98 1.15 -1.99
C LEU A 49 19.34 0.05 -1.14
N ASN A 50 18.97 -1.09 -1.74
CA ASN A 50 18.30 -2.21 -1.07
C ASN A 50 19.30 -3.16 -0.38
N LYS A 51 20.52 -3.30 -0.91
CA LYS A 51 21.59 -4.10 -0.27
C LYS A 51 22.03 -3.56 1.09
N ASN A 52 21.85 -2.26 1.31
CA ASN A 52 22.10 -1.64 2.61
C ASN A 52 20.91 -1.75 3.58
N ARG A 53 19.86 -2.52 3.22
CA ARG A 53 18.62 -2.63 4.00
C ARG A 53 18.23 -4.07 4.29
N PRO A 54 17.48 -4.29 5.39
CA PRO A 54 16.93 -5.58 5.76
C PRO A 54 16.15 -6.33 4.70
N ALA A 55 15.36 -5.61 3.91
CA ALA A 55 14.53 -6.18 2.87
C ALA A 55 15.23 -7.25 2.00
N SER A 56 16.47 -6.99 1.55
CA SER A 56 17.17 -7.87 0.61
C SER A 56 17.61 -9.22 1.20
N PHE A 57 17.81 -9.30 2.52
CA PHE A 57 18.20 -10.53 3.21
C PHE A 57 17.03 -11.25 3.90
N LEU A 58 15.87 -10.60 4.01
CA LEU A 58 14.66 -11.18 4.59
C LEU A 58 13.76 -11.88 3.56
N LEU A 59 14.17 -11.86 2.29
CA LEU A 59 13.46 -12.53 1.20
C LEU A 59 13.46 -14.04 1.40
N GLY A 60 12.27 -14.62 1.32
CA GLY A 60 12.04 -16.05 1.29
C GLY A 60 12.60 -16.68 0.03
N SER A 61 12.95 -17.96 0.14
CA SER A 61 13.39 -18.77 -0.99
C SER A 61 12.34 -18.74 -2.11
N PRO A 62 12.77 -18.82 -3.39
CA PRO A 62 11.83 -18.93 -4.49
C PRO A 62 10.92 -20.15 -4.35
N LEU A 63 9.65 -20.00 -4.74
CA LEU A 63 8.69 -21.11 -4.76
C LEU A 63 8.80 -21.88 -6.07
N THR A 64 8.48 -23.17 -6.05
CA THR A 64 8.16 -23.91 -7.27
C THR A 64 6.77 -23.51 -7.77
N TYR A 65 6.50 -23.73 -9.06
CA TYR A 65 5.16 -23.59 -9.63
C TYR A 65 4.09 -24.31 -8.78
N GLU A 66 4.34 -25.54 -8.35
CA GLU A 66 3.39 -26.34 -7.57
C GLU A 66 3.10 -25.73 -6.20
N GLU A 67 4.14 -25.29 -5.47
CA GLU A 67 3.99 -24.63 -4.18
C GLU A 67 3.22 -23.31 -4.30
N ALA A 68 3.55 -22.50 -5.33
CA ALA A 68 2.88 -21.24 -5.57
C ALA A 68 1.41 -21.45 -5.95
N PHE A 69 1.14 -22.36 -6.88
CA PHE A 69 -0.21 -22.69 -7.32
C PHE A 69 -1.07 -23.25 -6.18
N PHE A 70 -0.52 -24.17 -5.38
CA PHE A 70 -1.21 -24.73 -4.22
C PHE A 70 -1.53 -23.65 -3.17
N THR A 71 -0.58 -22.74 -2.92
CA THR A 71 -0.78 -21.63 -1.98
C THR A 71 -1.83 -20.64 -2.47
N LEU A 72 -1.91 -20.38 -3.78
CA LEU A 72 -2.90 -19.49 -4.40
C LEU A 72 -4.31 -20.09 -4.42
N GLN A 73 -4.44 -21.40 -4.42
CA GLN A 73 -5.71 -22.10 -4.63
C GLN A 73 -6.90 -21.55 -3.80
N PRO A 74 -6.75 -21.23 -2.50
CA PRO A 74 -7.83 -20.65 -1.70
C PRO A 74 -8.31 -19.28 -2.22
N ALA A 75 -7.40 -18.48 -2.78
CA ALA A 75 -7.73 -17.20 -3.37
C ALA A 75 -8.47 -17.37 -4.71
N LEU A 76 -8.26 -18.47 -5.44
CA LEU A 76 -8.80 -18.70 -6.78
C LEU A 76 -10.26 -19.21 -6.83
N ASP A 77 -10.94 -19.34 -5.69
CA ASP A 77 -12.34 -19.79 -5.68
C ASP A 77 -13.22 -18.84 -6.51
N LYS A 78 -13.82 -19.35 -7.59
CA LYS A 78 -14.68 -18.64 -8.55
C LYS A 78 -13.99 -17.52 -9.34
N ILE A 79 -12.66 -17.55 -9.43
CA ILE A 79 -11.86 -16.62 -10.23
C ILE A 79 -11.43 -17.29 -11.53
N ASP A 80 -11.46 -16.53 -12.63
CA ASP A 80 -10.90 -17.00 -13.89
C ASP A 80 -9.38 -16.95 -13.84
N ARG A 81 -8.72 -18.06 -14.17
CA ARG A 81 -7.29 -18.28 -13.88
C ARG A 81 -6.36 -17.71 -14.94
N LEU A 82 -6.87 -16.87 -15.85
CA LEU A 82 -6.16 -16.36 -17.03
C LEU A 82 -4.83 -15.66 -16.70
N HIS A 83 -4.71 -15.03 -15.53
CA HIS A 83 -3.55 -14.21 -15.16
C HIS A 83 -2.72 -14.80 -14.01
N VAL A 84 -3.05 -16.01 -13.54
CA VAL A 84 -2.39 -16.65 -12.39
C VAL A 84 -0.91 -16.90 -12.63
N GLU A 85 -0.54 -17.24 -13.87
CA GLU A 85 0.85 -17.46 -14.29
C GLU A 85 1.76 -16.26 -13.98
N GLN A 86 1.27 -15.03 -14.15
CA GLN A 86 2.08 -13.82 -13.90
C GLN A 86 2.47 -13.68 -12.42
N ILE A 87 1.55 -14.06 -11.52
CA ILE A 87 1.84 -14.07 -10.09
C ILE A 87 2.78 -15.23 -9.74
N ILE A 88 2.54 -16.43 -10.28
CA ILE A 88 3.43 -17.56 -10.03
C ILE A 88 4.87 -17.21 -10.44
N GLN A 89 5.06 -16.65 -11.64
CA GLN A 89 6.39 -16.22 -12.13
C GLN A 89 7.07 -15.18 -11.23
N LEU A 90 6.31 -14.29 -10.58
CA LEU A 90 6.85 -13.35 -9.59
C LEU A 90 7.43 -14.09 -8.37
N TYR A 91 6.66 -15.06 -7.85
CA TYR A 91 7.01 -15.82 -6.65
C TYR A 91 7.99 -16.98 -6.89
N GLU A 92 8.15 -17.42 -8.14
CA GLU A 92 9.22 -18.33 -8.58
C GLU A 92 10.62 -17.69 -8.50
N TYR A 93 10.70 -16.38 -8.26
CA TYR A 93 11.96 -15.69 -8.02
C TYR A 93 12.25 -15.50 -6.52
N THR A 94 11.21 -15.25 -5.72
CA THR A 94 11.32 -15.13 -4.25
C THR A 94 9.92 -15.21 -3.61
N ASP A 95 9.80 -15.88 -2.47
CA ASP A 95 8.57 -15.88 -1.65
C ASP A 95 8.40 -14.58 -0.82
N GLY A 96 8.87 -13.45 -1.35
CA GLY A 96 8.77 -12.14 -0.70
C GLY A 96 9.28 -12.13 0.75
N ILE A 97 8.75 -11.20 1.55
CA ILE A 97 9.06 -11.09 2.98
C ILE A 97 7.89 -11.62 3.77
N ASN A 98 8.14 -12.60 4.63
CA ASN A 98 7.17 -13.00 5.65
C ASN A 98 7.23 -11.99 6.80
N SER A 99 6.21 -11.11 6.89
CA SER A 99 6.21 -10.01 7.86
C SER A 99 6.25 -10.48 9.32
N SER A 100 5.82 -11.71 9.60
CA SER A 100 5.92 -12.31 10.94
C SER A 100 7.36 -12.59 11.38
N LEU A 101 8.28 -12.76 10.43
CA LEU A 101 9.73 -12.89 10.66
C LEU A 101 10.43 -11.52 10.65
N ALA A 102 9.75 -10.49 10.13
CA ALA A 102 10.26 -9.13 10.02
C ALA A 102 9.96 -8.25 11.26
N GLY A 103 9.35 -8.83 12.31
CA GLY A 103 8.87 -8.10 13.49
C GLY A 103 9.92 -7.32 14.28
N ASP A 104 11.20 -7.56 14.00
CA ASP A 104 12.35 -6.86 14.60
C ASP A 104 12.78 -5.61 13.80
N PHE A 105 12.21 -5.38 12.61
CA PHE A 105 12.56 -4.28 11.72
C PHE A 105 11.41 -3.28 11.57
N PRO A 106 11.70 -1.97 11.55
CA PRO A 106 10.67 -0.99 11.28
C PRO A 106 10.17 -1.12 9.82
N PRO A 107 8.88 -0.86 9.53
CA PRO A 107 8.28 -1.16 8.22
C PRO A 107 9.02 -0.55 7.03
N ASN A 108 9.59 0.63 7.20
CA ASN A 108 10.38 1.29 6.19
C ASN A 108 11.54 0.42 5.72
N ASP A 109 12.20 -0.32 6.61
CA ASP A 109 13.39 -1.15 6.33
C ASP A 109 13.10 -2.42 5.53
N LEU A 110 11.82 -2.72 5.33
CA LEU A 110 11.35 -3.83 4.51
C LEU A 110 11.09 -3.42 3.06
N TRP A 111 11.02 -2.12 2.78
CA TRP A 111 10.61 -1.62 1.47
C TRP A 111 11.63 -1.95 0.38
N LEU A 112 11.14 -2.62 -0.67
CA LEU A 112 11.88 -2.87 -1.93
C LEU A 112 11.67 -1.74 -2.93
N ILE A 113 10.50 -1.11 -2.85
CA ILE A 113 10.05 0.04 -3.61
C ILE A 113 9.47 1.06 -2.62
N PRO A 114 9.40 2.36 -2.96
CA PRO A 114 8.96 3.41 -2.03
C PRO A 114 7.65 3.06 -1.33
N GLY A 115 7.68 2.96 -0.01
CA GLY A 115 6.48 2.69 0.79
C GLY A 115 6.04 1.23 0.88
N TYR A 116 6.62 0.28 0.12
CA TYR A 116 6.10 -1.09 0.05
C TYR A 116 7.17 -2.18 0.01
N TYR A 117 6.88 -3.29 0.69
CA TYR A 117 7.62 -4.55 0.62
C TYR A 117 6.80 -5.64 -0.09
N LEU A 118 7.48 -6.56 -0.78
CA LEU A 118 6.84 -7.73 -1.39
C LEU A 118 6.44 -8.69 -0.28
N MET A 119 5.15 -9.03 -0.19
CA MET A 119 4.65 -9.98 0.82
C MET A 119 5.03 -11.40 0.44
N SER A 120 5.09 -12.33 1.41
CA SER A 120 5.07 -13.75 1.07
C SER A 120 3.74 -14.16 0.46
N LEU A 121 3.75 -15.16 -0.42
CA LEU A 121 2.54 -15.55 -1.15
C LEU A 121 1.45 -16.03 -0.20
N LYS A 122 1.85 -16.74 0.86
CA LYS A 122 0.94 -17.18 1.91
C LYS A 122 0.30 -15.98 2.63
N GLU A 123 1.09 -14.98 2.97
CA GLU A 123 0.59 -13.77 3.62
C GLU A 123 -0.33 -12.96 2.70
N ALA A 124 0.00 -12.85 1.42
CA ALA A 124 -0.83 -12.23 0.39
C ALA A 124 -2.20 -12.92 0.30
N VAL A 125 -2.23 -14.25 0.24
CA VAL A 125 -3.47 -15.05 0.19
C VAL A 125 -4.28 -14.92 1.48
N ASP A 126 -3.66 -15.08 2.64
CA ASP A 126 -4.34 -14.95 3.94
C ASP A 126 -4.92 -13.54 4.12
N THR A 127 -4.20 -12.52 3.65
CA THR A 127 -4.66 -11.13 3.65
C THR A 127 -5.81 -10.95 2.67
N ALA A 128 -5.72 -11.45 1.44
CA ALA A 128 -6.82 -11.39 0.47
C ALA A 128 -8.10 -12.03 1.04
N LEU A 129 -7.99 -13.24 1.60
CA LEU A 129 -9.13 -13.93 2.21
C LEU A 129 -9.71 -13.18 3.40
N THR A 130 -8.86 -12.56 4.22
CA THR A 130 -9.29 -11.72 5.32
C THR A 130 -10.02 -10.49 4.79
N MET A 131 -9.45 -9.78 3.83
CA MET A 131 -10.01 -8.56 3.25
C MET A 131 -11.34 -8.82 2.55
N ARG A 132 -11.48 -9.93 1.81
CA ARG A 132 -12.78 -10.39 1.26
C ARG A 132 -13.89 -10.51 2.30
N ARG A 133 -13.53 -10.82 3.55
CA ARG A 133 -14.49 -10.98 4.66
C ARG A 133 -14.77 -9.69 5.40
N VAL A 134 -13.75 -8.84 5.57
CA VAL A 134 -13.83 -7.66 6.46
C VAL A 134 -13.97 -6.33 5.72
N SER A 135 -13.61 -6.29 4.45
CA SER A 135 -13.66 -5.13 3.57
C SER A 135 -14.56 -5.46 2.38
N ALA A 136 -15.79 -4.99 2.40
CA ALA A 136 -16.67 -5.05 1.22
C ALA A 136 -16.35 -3.99 0.13
N VAL A 137 -15.28 -3.17 0.25
CA VAL A 137 -14.69 -2.48 -0.91
C VAL A 137 -13.60 -3.32 -1.56
N TRP A 138 -13.18 -4.43 -0.91
CA TRP A 138 -12.23 -5.36 -1.47
C TRP A 138 -12.90 -6.20 -2.54
N ASN A 139 -12.41 -6.12 -3.78
CA ASN A 139 -12.87 -7.02 -4.82
C ASN A 139 -12.42 -8.46 -4.48
N SER A 140 -13.29 -9.44 -4.67
CA SER A 140 -12.92 -10.84 -4.46
C SER A 140 -11.75 -11.29 -5.33
N SER A 141 -11.48 -10.66 -6.47
CA SER A 141 -10.33 -11.00 -7.30
C SER A 141 -9.00 -10.37 -6.88
N TRP A 142 -9.01 -9.46 -5.90
CA TRP A 142 -7.81 -8.74 -5.49
C TRP A 142 -6.91 -9.56 -4.58
N LEU A 143 -5.64 -9.68 -4.98
CA LEU A 143 -4.53 -10.26 -4.23
C LEU A 143 -3.53 -9.13 -3.88
N PRO A 144 -3.31 -8.80 -2.59
CA PRO A 144 -2.30 -7.81 -2.21
C PRO A 144 -0.91 -8.43 -2.33
N VAL A 145 -0.14 -7.96 -3.30
CA VAL A 145 1.21 -8.49 -3.60
C VAL A 145 2.26 -7.71 -2.82
N PHE A 146 2.11 -6.39 -2.71
CA PHE A 146 2.97 -5.57 -1.85
C PHE A 146 2.18 -4.92 -0.73
N SER A 147 2.84 -4.73 0.41
CA SER A 147 2.27 -4.13 1.62
C SER A 147 3.17 -3.02 2.14
N SER A 148 2.54 -1.97 2.65
CA SER A 148 3.22 -0.91 3.38
C SER A 148 3.54 -1.30 4.83
N GLY A 149 2.96 -2.39 5.34
CA GLY A 149 2.91 -2.71 6.77
C GLY A 149 1.97 -1.81 7.58
N ALA A 150 1.34 -0.81 6.94
CA ALA A 150 0.43 0.14 7.56
C ALA A 150 -1.01 0.07 7.02
N GLY A 151 -1.31 -0.96 6.21
CA GLY A 151 -2.64 -1.23 5.66
C GLY A 151 -2.86 -0.75 4.23
N ASP A 152 -1.89 -0.04 3.64
CA ASP A 152 -1.89 0.29 2.21
C ASP A 152 -1.27 -0.87 1.42
N PHE A 153 -1.81 -1.18 0.24
CA PHE A 153 -1.42 -2.33 -0.58
C PHE A 153 -1.20 -1.97 -2.04
N ILE A 154 -0.29 -2.69 -2.70
CA ILE A 154 -0.30 -2.82 -4.16
C ILE A 154 -0.87 -4.19 -4.48
N VAL A 155 -1.92 -4.18 -5.28
CA VAL A 155 -2.86 -5.28 -5.47
C VAL A 155 -2.85 -5.72 -6.92
N PHE A 156 -2.73 -7.01 -7.12
CA PHE A 156 -2.95 -7.66 -8.41
C PHE A 156 -4.40 -8.14 -8.49
N ASP A 157 -5.10 -7.78 -9.56
CA ASP A 157 -6.44 -8.31 -9.84
C ASP A 157 -6.34 -9.62 -10.62
N LEU A 158 -6.64 -10.72 -9.95
CA LEU A 158 -6.52 -12.08 -10.51
C LEU A 158 -7.43 -12.30 -11.74
N ASN A 159 -8.49 -11.53 -11.92
CA ASN A 159 -9.39 -11.68 -13.07
C ASN A 159 -8.84 -11.04 -14.35
N ASN A 160 -8.18 -9.88 -14.24
CA ASN A 160 -7.79 -9.07 -15.42
C ASN A 160 -6.29 -8.70 -15.48
N GLY A 161 -5.51 -9.11 -14.48
CA GLY A 161 -4.07 -8.91 -14.42
C GLY A 161 -3.62 -7.50 -14.03
N ARG A 162 -4.54 -6.55 -13.83
CA ARG A 162 -4.21 -5.13 -13.58
C ARG A 162 -3.69 -4.91 -12.16
N ILE A 163 -2.88 -3.87 -12.01
CA ILE A 163 -2.30 -3.51 -10.72
C ILE A 163 -2.97 -2.26 -10.17
N PHE A 164 -3.34 -2.31 -8.89
CA PHE A 164 -3.94 -1.19 -8.18
C PHE A 164 -3.17 -0.85 -6.92
N GLU A 165 -3.04 0.43 -6.59
CA GLU A 165 -2.65 0.90 -5.27
C GLU A 165 -3.91 1.21 -4.47
N ILE A 166 -3.98 0.61 -3.28
CA ILE A 166 -5.04 0.85 -2.31
C ILE A 166 -4.44 1.62 -1.14
N VAL A 167 -4.88 2.86 -0.98
CA VAL A 167 -4.55 3.69 0.17
C VAL A 167 -5.70 3.58 1.17
N ALA A 168 -5.56 2.69 2.14
CA ALA A 168 -6.62 2.33 3.09
C ALA A 168 -7.09 3.53 3.91
N LYS A 169 -6.20 4.50 4.18
CA LYS A 169 -6.56 5.74 4.89
C LYS A 169 -7.45 6.67 4.07
N GLU A 170 -7.33 6.63 2.74
CA GLU A 170 -8.01 7.55 1.82
C GLU A 170 -9.20 6.88 1.11
N SER A 171 -9.37 5.56 1.26
CA SER A 171 -10.35 4.76 0.52
C SER A 171 -10.25 4.95 -1.00
N LEU A 172 -9.02 5.21 -1.46
CA LEU A 172 -8.71 5.40 -2.86
C LEU A 172 -8.13 4.11 -3.43
N VAL A 173 -8.57 3.79 -4.63
CA VAL A 173 -8.05 2.72 -5.45
C VAL A 173 -7.60 3.36 -6.75
N TRP A 174 -6.32 3.27 -7.04
CA TRP A 174 -5.72 3.81 -8.25
C TRP A 174 -5.18 2.66 -9.06
N GLU A 175 -5.44 2.64 -10.36
CA GLU A 175 -4.70 1.73 -11.23
C GLU A 175 -3.30 2.27 -11.45
N VAL A 176 -2.31 1.42 -11.27
CA VAL A 176 -0.89 1.79 -11.25
C VAL A 176 -0.04 1.09 -12.30
N ALA A 177 -0.57 0.04 -12.92
CA ALA A 177 0.01 -0.57 -14.11
C ALA A 177 -1.04 -1.48 -14.79
N ALA A 178 -0.88 -1.71 -16.09
CA ALA A 178 -1.75 -2.63 -16.83
C ALA A 178 -1.49 -4.09 -16.44
N ASN A 179 -0.27 -4.42 -15.98
CA ASN A 179 0.09 -5.74 -15.47
C ASN A 179 1.31 -5.70 -14.53
N ILE A 180 1.60 -6.83 -13.88
CA ILE A 180 2.69 -6.92 -12.89
C ILE A 180 4.08 -6.77 -13.51
N GLU A 181 4.28 -7.24 -14.75
CA GLU A 181 5.56 -7.08 -15.44
C GLU A 181 5.85 -5.60 -15.66
N GLU A 182 4.89 -4.83 -16.17
CA GLU A 182 5.03 -3.39 -16.38
C GLU A 182 5.35 -2.67 -15.05
N PHE A 183 4.62 -3.00 -13.99
CA PHE A 183 4.84 -2.42 -12.66
C PHE A 183 6.28 -2.64 -12.16
N VAL A 184 6.77 -3.88 -12.25
CA VAL A 184 8.12 -4.26 -11.80
C VAL A 184 9.19 -3.63 -12.71
N ARG A 185 8.98 -3.62 -14.02
CA ARG A 185 9.90 -2.98 -14.98
C ARG A 185 10.03 -1.49 -14.75
N GLN A 186 8.92 -0.79 -14.54
CA GLN A 186 8.93 0.65 -14.27
C GLN A 186 9.63 0.95 -12.94
N SER A 187 9.37 0.15 -11.90
CA SER A 187 10.05 0.29 -10.60
C SER A 187 11.57 0.11 -10.72
N ALA A 188 12.01 -0.90 -11.48
CA ALA A 188 13.43 -1.12 -11.75
C ALA A 188 14.07 0.05 -12.52
N HIS A 189 13.39 0.54 -13.56
CA HIS A 189 13.83 1.71 -14.32
C HIS A 189 13.93 2.96 -13.45
N ASN A 190 12.97 3.19 -12.55
CA ASN A 190 12.97 4.33 -11.63
C ASN A 190 14.14 4.28 -10.63
N LEU A 191 14.50 3.09 -10.14
CA LEU A 191 15.72 2.90 -9.34
C LEU A 191 16.98 3.16 -10.17
N GLN A 192 17.06 2.61 -11.40
CA GLN A 192 18.22 2.75 -12.27
C GLN A 192 18.50 4.20 -12.68
N SER A 193 17.43 4.96 -12.95
CA SER A 193 17.51 6.38 -13.32
C SER A 193 17.75 7.32 -12.13
N GLY A 194 17.76 6.78 -10.90
CA GLY A 194 17.89 7.57 -9.67
C GLY A 194 16.63 8.35 -9.32
N MET A 195 15.51 8.06 -9.98
CA MET A 195 14.22 8.65 -9.62
C MET A 195 13.75 8.16 -8.26
N ILE A 196 14.07 6.93 -7.88
CA ILE A 196 13.92 6.42 -6.52
C ILE A 196 15.28 6.53 -5.80
N PHE A 197 15.28 7.11 -4.60
CA PHE A 197 16.48 7.33 -3.79
C PHE A 197 16.19 7.17 -2.30
N ILE A 198 17.21 7.25 -1.45
CA ILE A 198 17.03 7.32 0.00
C ILE A 198 17.17 8.78 0.43
N GLY A 199 16.11 9.33 1.02
CA GLY A 199 16.06 10.68 1.57
C GLY A 199 16.97 10.86 2.79
N GLU A 200 17.17 12.11 3.20
CA GLU A 200 17.96 12.44 4.40
C GLU A 200 17.39 11.83 5.69
N ASP A 201 16.08 11.52 5.69
CA ASP A 201 15.37 10.83 6.76
C ASP A 201 15.55 9.30 6.74
N GLY A 202 16.31 8.77 5.79
CA GLY A 202 16.55 7.34 5.62
C GLY A 202 15.37 6.59 4.99
N LEU A 203 14.34 7.28 4.52
CA LEU A 203 13.21 6.67 3.81
C LEU A 203 13.52 6.56 2.32
N MET A 204 13.03 5.49 1.70
CA MET A 204 13.04 5.40 0.24
C MET A 204 11.96 6.33 -0.30
N ASP A 205 12.37 7.31 -1.09
CA ASP A 205 11.53 8.39 -1.63
C ASP A 205 11.71 8.48 -3.15
N GLU A 206 10.79 9.20 -3.79
CA GLU A 206 10.78 9.44 -5.22
C GLU A 206 11.08 10.91 -5.51
N THR A 207 11.96 11.17 -6.47
CA THR A 207 12.20 12.53 -6.91
C THR A 207 10.95 13.01 -7.63
N ILE A 208 10.44 14.14 -7.16
CA ILE A 208 9.66 15.04 -8.01
C ILE A 208 10.52 15.29 -9.23
N ALA A 209 10.02 15.01 -10.43
CA ALA A 209 10.69 15.39 -11.67
C ALA A 209 10.83 16.93 -11.70
N ASP A 210 11.88 17.44 -11.07
CA ASP A 210 12.38 18.80 -11.28
C ASP A 210 13.05 18.78 -12.66
N ASP A 211 12.86 19.84 -13.44
CA ASP A 211 13.32 20.02 -14.82
C ASP A 211 14.85 19.78 -15.01
N ARG A 212 15.59 19.58 -13.91
CA ARG A 212 17.01 19.23 -13.88
C ARG A 212 17.32 17.77 -14.22
N VAL A 213 16.40 16.83 -14.02
CA VAL A 213 16.62 15.39 -14.36
C VAL A 213 16.27 15.09 -15.82
N LEU A 214 15.36 15.86 -16.42
CA LEU A 214 14.94 15.74 -17.82
C LEU A 214 16.00 16.15 -18.85
N ASN A 215 17.17 16.65 -18.40
CA ASN A 215 18.27 17.08 -19.27
C ASN A 215 19.35 16.01 -19.51
N LYS A 216 19.17 14.77 -19.02
CA LYS A 216 19.92 13.64 -19.57
C LYS A 216 19.15 13.13 -20.78
N GLU A 217 19.77 13.28 -21.95
CA GLU A 217 19.23 12.90 -23.26
C GLU A 217 18.83 11.41 -23.29
N ASP A 218 17.62 11.11 -22.83
CA ASP A 218 17.04 9.77 -22.89
C ASP A 218 16.14 9.69 -24.15
N PRO A 219 16.43 8.80 -25.12
CA PRO A 219 15.72 8.70 -26.39
C PRO A 219 14.20 8.47 -26.27
N ILE A 220 13.71 8.03 -25.10
CA ILE A 220 12.29 7.78 -24.84
C ILE A 220 11.49 9.08 -24.66
N VAL A 221 12.15 10.16 -24.22
CA VAL A 221 11.53 11.46 -23.85
C VAL A 221 11.25 12.35 -25.07
N GLN A 222 12.03 12.25 -26.15
CA GLN A 222 11.87 13.13 -27.32
C GLN A 222 10.60 12.90 -28.14
N LYS A 223 9.84 11.83 -27.91
CA LYS A 223 8.69 11.47 -28.77
C LYS A 223 7.34 12.12 -28.43
N THR A 224 7.20 12.78 -27.27
CA THR A 224 5.89 13.27 -26.82
C THR A 224 6.04 14.63 -26.12
N GLY A 225 6.24 15.69 -26.90
CA GLY A 225 6.36 17.03 -26.36
C GLY A 225 5.01 17.58 -25.89
N GLU A 226 4.82 17.71 -24.58
CA GLU A 226 3.92 18.71 -23.98
C GLU A 226 4.28 18.93 -22.50
N ARG A 227 4.49 20.19 -22.12
CA ARG A 227 4.89 20.65 -20.77
C ARG A 227 3.65 21.10 -19.99
N PHE A 228 3.48 20.63 -18.74
CA PHE A 228 2.52 21.25 -17.81
C PHE A 228 3.09 21.36 -16.38
N SER A 229 2.91 22.57 -15.82
CA SER A 229 3.30 23.00 -14.47
C SER A 229 2.23 22.60 -13.44
N LEU A 230 2.62 22.07 -12.27
CA LEU A 230 1.70 21.77 -11.17
C LEU A 230 2.34 21.93 -9.78
N GLN A 231 1.54 22.47 -8.86
CA GLN A 231 1.93 22.96 -7.53
C GLN A 231 1.58 21.94 -6.42
N ILE A 232 2.63 21.35 -5.84
CA ILE A 232 2.88 20.92 -4.44
C ILE A 232 1.90 19.95 -3.72
N GLY A 233 2.40 18.72 -3.49
CA GLY A 233 2.14 17.86 -2.33
C GLY A 233 1.14 16.70 -2.56
N HIS A 234 1.61 15.45 -2.41
CA HIS A 234 0.85 14.18 -2.52
C HIS A 234 0.49 13.66 -3.93
N ILE A 235 1.33 13.92 -4.93
CA ILE A 235 1.04 13.53 -6.31
C ILE A 235 2.32 13.15 -7.05
N PHE A 236 2.92 11.96 -6.83
CA PHE A 236 3.98 11.49 -7.74
C PHE A 236 3.92 10.03 -8.18
N HIS A 237 2.84 9.31 -7.86
CA HIS A 237 2.40 8.19 -8.70
C HIS A 237 1.70 8.65 -10.00
N ARG A 238 1.50 9.97 -10.20
CA ARG A 238 0.56 10.49 -11.22
C ARG A 238 1.14 10.91 -12.57
N ILE A 239 2.45 10.82 -12.82
CA ILE A 239 3.01 11.30 -14.11
C ILE A 239 3.69 10.20 -14.95
N TYR A 240 4.13 9.07 -14.39
CA TYR A 240 4.84 8.04 -15.19
C TYR A 240 4.10 6.73 -15.45
N ILE A 241 2.84 6.59 -15.03
CA ILE A 241 1.94 5.48 -15.43
C ILE A 241 1.15 5.88 -16.71
N ALA A 242 1.64 6.88 -17.44
CA ALA A 242 0.95 7.42 -18.61
C ALA A 242 1.69 7.05 -19.90
N ARG A 243 1.78 5.76 -20.24
CA ARG A 243 1.92 5.32 -21.64
C ARG A 243 1.14 4.03 -21.92
N SER A 244 -0.18 4.16 -22.02
CA SER A 244 -1.03 3.60 -23.10
C SER A 244 -2.50 3.43 -22.72
N VAL A 245 -2.87 3.60 -21.45
CA VAL A 245 -4.29 3.63 -21.05
C VAL A 245 -4.71 5.10 -20.94
N GLU A 246 -5.60 5.56 -21.83
CA GLU A 246 -6.37 6.78 -21.57
C GLU A 246 -6.94 6.66 -20.15
N THR A 247 -6.46 7.48 -19.21
CA THR A 247 -6.99 7.57 -17.85
C THR A 247 -8.37 8.19 -17.91
N ARG A 248 -9.37 7.37 -18.27
CA ARG A 248 -10.76 7.75 -18.14
C ARG A 248 -11.14 7.59 -16.68
N PRO A 249 -11.66 8.62 -15.98
CA PRO A 249 -12.44 8.36 -14.80
C PRO A 249 -13.56 7.40 -15.23
N VAL A 250 -13.62 6.21 -14.63
CA VAL A 250 -14.77 5.31 -14.86
C VAL A 250 -15.99 6.11 -14.45
N SER A 251 -16.78 6.49 -15.45
CA SER A 251 -17.97 7.32 -15.29
C SER A 251 -18.88 6.71 -14.25
N GLU A 252 -19.41 7.56 -13.37
CA GLU A 252 -20.38 7.23 -12.34
C GLU A 252 -21.62 6.56 -12.95
N THR A 253 -21.58 5.24 -13.11
CA THR A 253 -22.77 4.43 -13.35
C THR A 253 -22.89 3.43 -12.23
N ASN A 254 -23.60 3.88 -11.18
CA ASN A 254 -24.36 3.07 -10.23
C ASN A 254 -23.66 1.81 -9.70
N ILE A 255 -22.54 2.01 -9.00
CA ILE A 255 -22.06 1.05 -8.00
C ILE A 255 -22.43 1.63 -6.64
N ASP A 256 -23.34 0.94 -5.96
CA ASP A 256 -23.78 1.23 -4.60
C ASP A 256 -22.56 1.32 -3.67
N LYS A 257 -22.34 2.51 -3.09
CA LYS A 257 -21.21 2.82 -2.21
C LYS A 257 -21.55 2.39 -0.79
N ASP A 258 -21.15 1.20 -0.34
CA ASP A 258 -20.95 1.02 1.10
C ASP A 258 -20.04 -0.14 1.51
N VAL A 259 -18.84 0.22 1.96
CA VAL A 259 -18.36 -0.25 3.27
C VAL A 259 -17.87 0.93 4.04
N ALA A 260 -18.83 1.53 4.72
CA ALA A 260 -18.63 2.61 5.65
C ALA A 260 -17.39 2.38 6.52
N GLN A 261 -16.42 3.31 6.41
CA GLN A 261 -15.56 3.71 7.51
C GLN A 261 -16.39 3.66 8.80
N PRO A 262 -16.03 2.87 9.84
CA PRO A 262 -16.88 2.68 11.01
C PRO A 262 -17.38 4.01 11.55
N ARG A 263 -18.71 4.16 11.59
CA ARG A 263 -19.37 5.42 11.93
C ARG A 263 -19.73 5.41 13.41
N LEU A 264 -19.08 6.29 14.16
CA LEU A 264 -19.42 6.54 15.55
C LEU A 264 -20.60 7.51 15.60
N VAL A 265 -21.74 7.01 16.07
CA VAL A 265 -22.95 7.78 16.38
C VAL A 265 -23.19 7.69 17.88
N PHE A 266 -23.33 8.84 18.54
CA PHE A 266 -23.70 8.89 19.95
C PHE A 266 -25.20 9.01 20.11
N ASN A 267 -25.76 8.35 21.13
CA ASN A 267 -27.15 8.55 21.53
C ASN A 267 -27.32 9.89 22.26
N CYS A 268 -27.61 10.95 21.51
CA CYS A 268 -27.72 12.30 22.05
C CYS A 268 -28.98 12.57 22.90
N GLY A 269 -29.95 11.65 22.93
CA GLY A 269 -31.08 11.76 23.86
C GLY A 269 -30.63 11.72 25.33
N ASN A 270 -29.54 10.98 25.61
CA ASN A 270 -29.00 10.79 26.96
C ASN A 270 -27.71 11.58 27.23
N MET A 271 -27.19 12.32 26.25
CA MET A 271 -25.98 13.15 26.38
C MET A 271 -26.02 14.44 25.55
N PRO A 272 -27.04 15.30 25.75
CA PRO A 272 -27.26 16.47 24.91
C PRO A 272 -26.11 17.49 24.96
N ASN A 273 -25.45 17.68 26.11
CA ASN A 273 -24.37 18.66 26.27
C ASN A 273 -23.08 18.19 25.60
N VAL A 274 -22.76 16.89 25.71
CA VAL A 274 -21.65 16.27 24.97
C VAL A 274 -21.87 16.40 23.47
N CYS A 275 -23.05 16.03 22.98
CA CYS A 275 -23.35 16.14 21.56
C CYS A 275 -23.36 17.58 21.05
N ALA A 276 -23.78 18.54 21.87
CA ALA A 276 -23.67 19.95 21.55
C ALA A 276 -22.20 20.41 21.47
N ASN A 277 -21.30 19.88 22.30
CA ASN A 277 -19.87 20.16 22.21
C ASN A 277 -19.26 19.60 20.91
N ILE A 278 -19.56 18.33 20.57
CA ILE A 278 -19.12 17.70 19.32
C ILE A 278 -19.64 18.48 18.09
N ARG A 279 -20.93 18.86 18.10
CA ARG A 279 -21.53 19.68 17.02
C ARG A 279 -20.82 21.02 16.87
N ASN A 280 -20.58 21.72 17.97
CA ASN A 280 -19.86 23.00 17.97
C ASN A 280 -18.43 22.84 17.45
N ALA A 281 -17.72 21.80 17.90
CA ALA A 281 -16.37 21.52 17.48
C ALA A 281 -16.28 21.31 15.96
N ILE A 282 -17.19 20.52 15.39
CA ILE A 282 -17.15 20.21 13.97
C ILE A 282 -17.65 21.37 13.10
N ASN A 283 -18.81 21.96 13.41
CA ASN A 283 -19.43 22.96 12.54
C ASN A 283 -18.77 24.34 12.69
N ASN A 284 -18.52 24.77 13.92
CA ASN A 284 -18.06 26.13 14.19
C ASN A 284 -16.53 26.18 14.25
N ASN A 285 -15.90 25.18 14.88
CA ASN A 285 -14.45 25.14 15.03
C ASN A 285 -13.75 24.30 13.94
N ARG A 286 -14.49 23.87 12.91
CA ARG A 286 -14.00 23.12 11.74
C ARG A 286 -13.14 21.91 12.11
N LYS A 287 -13.42 21.25 13.23
CA LYS A 287 -12.71 20.03 13.64
C LYS A 287 -13.08 18.89 12.70
N THR A 288 -12.08 18.12 12.30
CA THR A 288 -12.28 16.95 11.44
C THR A 288 -13.22 15.94 12.07
N ARG A 289 -14.00 15.27 11.22
CA ARG A 289 -14.85 14.12 11.59
C ARG A 289 -14.11 12.80 11.50
N ASN A 290 -13.01 12.77 10.76
CA ASN A 290 -12.20 11.58 10.57
C ASN A 290 -11.20 11.53 11.71
N LEU A 291 -11.34 10.51 12.54
CA LEU A 291 -10.59 10.34 13.77
C LEU A 291 -9.79 9.06 13.70
N GLN A 292 -8.55 9.12 14.18
CA GLN A 292 -7.68 7.96 14.21
C GLN A 292 -7.44 7.55 15.65
N ARG A 293 -7.83 6.32 16.01
CA ARG A 293 -7.69 5.81 17.37
C ARG A 293 -6.20 5.70 17.75
N ILE A 294 -5.88 6.10 18.98
CA ILE A 294 -4.61 5.77 19.63
C ILE A 294 -4.87 4.86 20.84
N THR A 295 -3.98 3.91 21.11
CA THR A 295 -4.10 2.97 22.25
C THR A 295 -3.08 3.23 23.35
N SER A 296 -2.01 3.99 23.06
CA SER A 296 -0.97 4.32 24.04
C SER A 296 -1.53 5.12 25.22
N ARG A 297 -1.52 4.50 26.41
CA ARG A 297 -2.03 5.13 27.65
C ARG A 297 -1.27 6.40 28.02
N SER A 298 0.04 6.47 27.73
CA SER A 298 0.85 7.65 28.00
C SER A 298 0.46 8.81 27.08
N GLN A 299 0.26 8.54 25.79
CA GLN A 299 -0.20 9.56 24.83
C GLN A 299 -1.62 10.04 25.15
N ILE A 300 -2.54 9.15 25.49
CA ILE A 300 -3.91 9.52 25.86
C ILE A 300 -3.90 10.46 27.07
N ARG A 301 -3.08 10.18 28.10
CA ARG A 301 -2.92 11.07 29.26
C ARG A 301 -2.31 12.41 28.88
N ARG A 302 -1.33 12.44 27.98
CA ARG A 302 -0.76 13.68 27.44
C ARG A 302 -1.83 14.50 26.71
N ASN A 303 -2.63 13.87 25.86
CA ASN A 303 -3.73 14.53 25.16
C ASN A 303 -4.74 15.13 26.15
N ARG A 304 -5.23 14.35 27.13
CA ARG A 304 -6.15 14.86 28.17
C ARG A 304 -5.56 16.03 28.96
N ARG A 305 -4.27 15.97 29.30
CA ARG A 305 -3.61 17.06 30.02
C ARG A 305 -3.47 18.30 29.13
N ALA A 306 -3.20 18.14 27.85
CA ALA A 306 -3.05 19.24 26.89
C ALA A 306 -4.38 19.93 26.55
N SER A 307 -5.50 19.19 26.56
CA SER A 307 -6.84 19.76 26.36
C SER A 307 -7.45 20.26 27.67
N CYS A 308 -7.70 19.35 28.61
CA CYS A 308 -8.50 19.58 29.81
C CYS A 308 -7.68 19.93 31.06
N GLY A 309 -6.34 19.79 31.03
CA GLY A 309 -5.50 19.89 32.23
C GLY A 309 -5.51 21.25 32.93
N ARG A 310 -5.98 22.32 32.27
CA ARG A 310 -6.11 23.67 32.84
C ARG A 310 -7.56 24.09 33.11
N LEU A 311 -8.55 23.35 32.60
CA LEU A 311 -9.96 23.71 32.77
C LEU A 311 -10.46 23.20 34.12
N ARG A 312 -11.08 24.10 34.91
CA ARG A 312 -11.78 23.72 36.15
C ARG A 312 -13.28 23.70 35.90
N CYS A 313 -13.89 22.53 36.05
CA CYS A 313 -15.34 22.37 35.90
C CYS A 313 -16.06 22.46 37.24
N PRO A 314 -17.30 22.98 37.27
CA PRO A 314 -18.14 22.98 38.47
C PRO A 314 -18.40 21.58 39.02
N ARG A 315 -18.83 21.50 40.28
CA ARG A 315 -19.20 20.22 40.91
C ARG A 315 -20.30 19.52 40.09
N GLY A 316 -20.12 18.23 39.85
CA GLY A 316 -21.03 17.43 39.02
C GLY A 316 -20.78 17.51 37.51
N GLN A 317 -19.81 18.32 37.08
CA GLN A 317 -19.38 18.42 35.68
C GLN A 317 -17.95 17.92 35.47
N SER A 318 -17.63 17.56 34.24
CA SER A 318 -16.31 17.14 33.79
C SER A 318 -15.99 17.76 32.45
N CYS A 319 -14.70 17.93 32.15
CA CYS A 319 -14.24 18.38 30.84
C CYS A 319 -14.50 17.29 29.80
N ASP A 320 -15.22 17.63 28.75
CA ASP A 320 -15.35 16.86 27.51
C ASP A 320 -14.51 17.53 26.42
N GLU A 321 -13.90 16.71 25.57
CA GLU A 321 -12.98 17.16 24.53
C GLU A 321 -13.30 16.54 23.17
N TYR A 322 -13.32 17.38 22.13
CA TYR A 322 -13.36 16.95 20.74
C TYR A 322 -12.30 17.68 19.89
N PRO A 323 -11.41 16.96 19.18
CA PRO A 323 -11.32 15.49 19.08
C PRO A 323 -10.95 14.78 20.38
N PHE A 324 -11.36 13.50 20.52
CA PHE A 324 -11.20 12.75 21.78
C PHE A 324 -9.73 12.54 22.14
N ALA A 325 -9.40 12.51 23.43
CA ALA A 325 -8.02 12.22 23.85
C ALA A 325 -7.51 10.83 23.42
N SER A 326 -8.42 9.90 23.10
CA SER A 326 -8.11 8.59 22.52
C SER A 326 -7.89 8.61 21.00
N THR A 327 -7.70 9.80 20.41
CA THR A 327 -7.41 9.97 18.97
C THR A 327 -6.15 10.78 18.73
N SER A 328 -5.52 10.64 17.55
CA SER A 328 -4.32 11.40 17.18
C SER A 328 -4.61 12.90 17.01
N GLN A 329 -5.82 13.25 16.61
CA GLN A 329 -6.29 14.64 16.50
C GLN A 329 -6.67 15.26 17.85
N GLY A 330 -6.70 14.44 18.92
CA GLY A 330 -7.01 14.89 20.27
C GLY A 330 -5.85 15.65 20.93
N GLY A 331 -6.15 16.29 22.05
CA GLY A 331 -5.16 17.04 22.82
C GLY A 331 -5.15 18.53 22.52
N ARG A 332 -3.98 19.11 22.25
CA ARG A 332 -3.83 20.57 22.13
C ARG A 332 -4.73 21.11 21.01
N GLY A 333 -5.53 22.13 21.33
CA GLY A 333 -6.45 22.74 20.37
C GLY A 333 -7.76 21.96 20.18
N ALA A 334 -8.03 20.92 20.97
CA ALA A 334 -9.37 20.34 21.06
C ALA A 334 -10.38 21.39 21.55
N THR A 335 -11.61 21.30 21.03
CA THR A 335 -12.74 22.05 21.57
C THR A 335 -13.14 21.40 22.88
N ILE A 336 -13.06 22.15 23.97
CA ILE A 336 -13.36 21.66 25.31
C ILE A 336 -14.60 22.35 25.88
N ARG A 337 -15.39 21.62 26.67
CA ARG A 337 -16.53 22.16 27.40
C ARG A 337 -16.73 21.39 28.70
N CYS A 338 -17.14 22.08 29.76
CA CYS A 338 -17.64 21.39 30.94
C CYS A 338 -19.06 20.89 30.67
N VAL A 339 -19.25 19.58 30.81
CA VAL A 339 -20.53 18.89 30.60
C VAL A 339 -20.87 18.07 31.85
N PRO A 340 -22.13 17.70 32.11
CA PRO A 340 -22.47 16.84 33.24
C PRO A 340 -21.64 15.54 33.23
N ALA A 341 -21.06 15.18 34.37
CA ALA A 341 -20.13 14.05 34.45
C ALA A 341 -20.78 12.72 34.04
N ALA A 342 -22.09 12.56 34.30
CA ALA A 342 -22.86 11.41 33.86
C ALA A 342 -22.92 11.28 32.34
N GLU A 343 -23.07 12.39 31.60
CA GLU A 343 -23.07 12.38 30.13
C GLU A 343 -21.69 12.00 29.59
N ASN A 344 -20.62 12.55 30.16
CA ASN A 344 -19.24 12.27 29.73
C ASN A 344 -18.85 10.79 29.98
N ASN A 345 -19.30 10.22 31.11
CA ASN A 345 -19.13 8.80 31.38
C ASN A 345 -19.87 7.92 30.37
N SER A 346 -21.10 8.31 30.01
CA SER A 346 -21.90 7.63 28.98
C SER A 346 -21.23 7.70 27.61
N GLN A 347 -20.65 8.85 27.24
CA GLN A 347 -19.86 9.02 26.02
C GLN A 347 -18.66 8.05 26.01
N GLY A 348 -17.88 8.02 27.09
CA GLY A 348 -16.75 7.10 27.23
C GLY A 348 -17.15 5.63 27.10
N GLY A 349 -18.30 5.24 27.67
CA GLY A 349 -18.87 3.90 27.53
C GLY A 349 -19.23 3.55 26.08
N GLN A 350 -19.95 4.44 25.38
CA GLN A 350 -20.32 4.25 23.98
C GLN A 350 -19.09 4.21 23.07
N LEU A 351 -18.12 5.09 23.31
CA LEU A 351 -16.86 5.14 22.55
C LEU A 351 -16.04 3.84 22.73
N ASN A 352 -15.91 3.35 23.96
CA ASN A 352 -15.22 2.07 24.22
C ASN A 352 -15.98 0.87 23.63
N GLY A 353 -17.31 0.87 23.70
CA GLY A 353 -18.16 -0.15 23.09
C GLY A 353 -18.00 -0.17 21.57
N PHE A 354 -17.98 1.00 20.93
CA PHE A 354 -17.71 1.18 19.50
C PHE A 354 -16.34 0.64 19.12
N TYR A 355 -15.29 1.05 19.84
CA TYR A 355 -13.92 0.56 19.69
C TYR A 355 -13.81 -0.97 19.76
N ARG A 356 -14.54 -1.62 20.67
CA ARG A 356 -14.56 -3.09 20.78
C ARG A 356 -15.37 -3.75 19.67
N ARG A 357 -16.57 -3.23 19.39
CA ARG A 357 -17.49 -3.76 18.36
C ARG A 357 -16.82 -3.82 16.99
N TYR A 358 -16.11 -2.76 16.62
CA TYR A 358 -15.42 -2.66 15.35
C TYR A 358 -13.94 -3.04 15.42
N ARG A 359 -13.48 -3.60 16.55
CA ARG A 359 -12.09 -4.06 16.77
C ARG A 359 -11.03 -3.02 16.37
N LEU A 360 -11.30 -1.73 16.60
CA LEU A 360 -10.42 -0.65 16.16
C LEU A 360 -9.07 -0.74 16.88
N GLY A 361 -7.98 -0.98 16.18
CA GLY A 361 -6.63 -1.02 16.74
C GLY A 361 -6.04 0.37 16.98
N ASN A 362 -4.76 0.39 17.35
CA ASN A 362 -3.97 1.62 17.24
C ASN A 362 -3.94 2.04 15.76
N ASN A 363 -4.02 3.34 15.48
CA ASN A 363 -4.01 3.92 14.14
C ASN A 363 -5.23 3.61 13.26
N SER A 364 -6.25 2.89 13.75
CA SER A 364 -7.48 2.64 13.01
C SER A 364 -8.34 3.90 12.88
N TRP A 365 -8.81 4.16 11.66
CA TRP A 365 -9.67 5.30 11.35
C TRP A 365 -11.16 4.99 11.57
N PHE A 366 -11.89 5.99 12.03
CA PHE A 366 -13.34 5.96 12.16
C PHE A 366 -13.90 7.38 11.96
N ARG A 367 -15.19 7.47 11.62
CA ARG A 367 -15.85 8.75 11.39
C ARG A 367 -16.79 9.06 12.53
N GLN A 368 -16.63 10.22 13.17
CA GLN A 368 -17.70 10.79 13.97
C GLN A 368 -18.78 11.30 13.02
N THR A 369 -19.96 10.70 13.09
CA THR A 369 -21.12 11.19 12.36
C THR A 369 -22.13 11.81 13.28
N TYR A 370 -22.99 12.65 12.72
CA TYR A 370 -24.08 13.21 13.49
C TYR A 370 -25.09 12.11 13.86
N PRO A 371 -25.80 12.29 14.97
CA PRO A 371 -27.10 11.64 15.17
C PRO A 371 -28.08 12.04 14.09
#